data_AF-A0A512C429-F1
#
_entry.id   AF-A0A512C429-F1
#
_cell.length_a   1.000
_cell.length_b   1.000
_cell.length_c   1.000
_cell.angle_alpha   90.00
_cell.angle_beta   90.00
_cell.angle_gamma   90.00
#
_symmetry.space_group_name_H-M   'P 1'
#
loop_
_entity.id
_entity.type
_entity.pdbx_description
1 polymer ?
#
loop_
_entity_poly.entity_id
_entity_poly.type
_entity_poly.pdbx_seq_one_letter_code
_entity_poly.pdbx_strand_id
1 'polypeptide(L)'
;MASYLPPLVPGWKTGLLIRRKKGRSHQFTFYLTCSPEETALPDLVRVAAQRWRIESCFKEAKGETGLDEYEVRSWTGWHRHITLSMLAHAYLTVVRQHAIGGEASVGQAAGLLPLTVPEVRCLLWHLVGEQPPSVEAVEHWSIWRRCHQQRARECHWRERARRRRKSGL
;
A
#
# COMPACT_ATOMS: atom_id res chain seq x y z
N MET A 1 35.66 25.34 -1.11
CA MET A 1 35.47 24.73 -2.46
C MET A 1 34.53 23.54 -2.30
N ALA A 2 33.22 23.75 -2.49
CA ALA A 2 32.24 22.67 -2.36
C ALA A 2 32.28 21.80 -3.62
N SER A 3 32.71 20.54 -3.48
CA SER A 3 32.74 19.57 -4.57
C SER A 3 31.31 19.20 -4.94
N TYR A 4 30.84 19.69 -6.08
CA TYR A 4 29.65 19.16 -6.72
C TYR A 4 29.96 17.75 -7.20
N LEU A 5 29.17 16.77 -6.75
CA LEU A 5 29.13 15.46 -7.41
C LEU A 5 28.87 15.71 -8.90
N PRO A 6 29.69 15.16 -9.81
CA PRO A 6 29.45 15.32 -11.23
C PRO A 6 28.04 14.81 -11.56
N PRO A 7 27.29 15.52 -12.42
CA PRO A 7 25.93 15.14 -12.73
C PRO A 7 25.91 13.76 -13.39
N LEU A 8 25.07 12.86 -12.89
CA LEU A 8 24.92 11.50 -13.40
C LEU A 8 24.43 11.49 -14.86
N VAL A 9 23.78 12.57 -15.29
CA VAL A 9 23.23 12.79 -16.63
C VAL A 9 23.44 14.27 -17.00
N PRO A 10 23.89 14.61 -18.22
CA PRO A 10 23.99 16.00 -18.68
C PRO A 10 22.65 16.75 -18.54
N GLY A 11 22.69 18.00 -18.09
CA GLY A 11 21.49 18.84 -17.88
C GLY A 11 20.71 18.55 -16.59
N TRP A 12 21.26 17.71 -15.70
CA TRP A 12 20.70 17.43 -14.38
C TRP A 12 21.62 17.97 -13.29
N LYS A 13 21.05 18.37 -12.16
CA LYS A 13 21.80 18.80 -10.98
C LYS A 13 21.44 17.94 -9.77
N THR A 14 22.47 17.66 -8.96
CA THR A 14 22.30 17.06 -7.64
C THR A 14 22.29 18.17 -6.59
N GLY A 15 21.30 18.18 -5.70
CA GLY A 15 21.16 19.20 -4.66
C GLY A 15 20.67 18.63 -3.33
N LEU A 16 20.85 19.39 -2.25
CA LEU A 16 20.36 19.06 -0.92
C LEU A 16 19.19 19.98 -0.55
N LEU A 17 17.97 19.43 -0.49
CA LEU A 17 16.79 20.15 -0.02
C LEU A 17 16.67 20.01 1.51
N ILE A 18 16.67 21.14 2.20
CA ILE A 18 16.53 21.21 3.66
C ILE A 18 15.14 21.76 3.99
N ARG A 19 14.33 20.96 4.68
CA ARG A 19 12.99 21.36 5.14
C ARG A 19 12.97 21.50 6.65
N ARG A 20 12.59 22.69 7.14
CA ARG A 20 12.34 22.94 8.57
C ARG A 20 10.90 22.57 8.95
N LYS A 21 10.73 21.86 10.07
CA LYS A 21 9.40 21.54 10.60
C LYS A 21 8.75 22.79 11.22
N LYS A 22 7.52 23.12 10.81
CA LYS A 22 6.75 24.22 11.41
C LYS A 22 6.46 23.89 12.89
N GLY A 23 6.75 24.81 13.81
CA GLY A 23 6.55 24.62 15.25
C GLY A 23 7.65 23.88 16.01
N ARG A 24 8.70 23.39 15.33
CA ARG A 24 9.91 22.84 15.98
C ARG A 24 11.15 23.35 15.26
N SER A 25 11.64 24.51 15.70
CA SER A 25 12.72 25.28 15.06
C SER A 25 14.01 24.50 14.81
N HIS A 26 14.31 23.49 15.63
CA HIS A 26 15.53 22.68 15.57
C HIS A 26 15.37 21.33 14.87
N GLN A 27 14.22 21.04 14.26
CA GLN A 27 14.00 19.79 13.53
C GLN A 27 14.03 20.03 12.01
N PHE A 28 15.04 19.45 11.36
CA PHE A 28 15.23 19.50 9.92
C PHE A 28 15.05 18.12 9.28
N THR A 29 14.50 18.09 8.08
CA THR A 29 14.50 16.91 7.20
C THR A 29 15.33 17.24 5.96
N PHE A 30 16.22 16.33 5.61
CA PHE A 30 17.15 16.47 4.49
C PHE A 30 16.73 15.53 3.35
N TYR A 31 16.71 16.03 2.13
CA TYR A 31 16.43 15.25 0.94
C TYR A 31 17.54 15.46 -0.09
N LEU A 32 18.13 14.37 -0.56
CA LEU A 32 18.98 14.40 -1.74
C LEU A 32 18.05 14.49 -2.97
N THR A 33 18.31 15.46 -3.83
CA THR A 33 17.54 15.72 -5.05
C THR A 33 18.43 15.50 -6.25
N CYS A 34 17.87 14.88 -7.30
CA CYS A 34 18.46 14.74 -8.61
C CYS A 34 17.37 15.14 -9.61
N SER A 35 17.53 16.27 -10.27
CA SER A 35 16.49 16.86 -11.13
C SER A 35 17.09 17.62 -12.31
N PRO A 36 16.34 17.85 -13.39
CA PRO A 36 16.73 18.79 -14.44
C PRO A 36 17.13 20.16 -13.86
N GLU A 37 18.10 20.82 -14.47
CA GLU A 37 18.63 22.10 -13.99
C GLU A 37 17.56 23.20 -13.84
N GLU A 38 16.56 23.18 -14.71
CA GLU A 38 15.44 24.13 -14.74
C GLU A 38 14.35 23.84 -13.69
N THR A 39 14.46 22.75 -12.93
CA THR A 39 13.44 22.38 -11.93
C THR A 39 13.37 23.44 -10.83
N ALA A 40 12.18 24.03 -10.66
CA ALA A 40 11.96 25.05 -9.66
C ALA A 40 11.89 24.46 -8.24
N LEU A 41 12.29 25.26 -7.23
CA LEU A 41 12.23 24.83 -5.83
C LEU A 41 10.83 24.38 -5.37
N PRO A 42 9.71 25.03 -5.78
CA PRO A 42 8.37 24.58 -5.43
C PRO A 42 8.07 23.15 -5.91
N ASP A 43 8.59 22.74 -7.07
CA ASP A 43 8.40 21.39 -7.59
C ASP A 43 9.16 20.35 -6.76
N LEU A 44 10.40 20.66 -6.37
CA LEU A 44 11.20 19.82 -5.48
C LEU A 44 10.50 19.65 -4.12
N VAL A 45 9.95 20.73 -3.57
CA VAL A 45 9.17 20.70 -2.32
C VAL A 45 7.90 19.86 -2.49
N ARG A 46 7.19 20.02 -3.60
CA ARG A 46 5.97 19.24 -3.91
C ARG A 46 6.27 17.74 -3.99
N VAL A 47 7.37 17.35 -4.64
CA VAL A 47 7.81 15.95 -4.73
C VAL A 47 8.21 15.42 -3.35
N ALA A 48 9.02 16.16 -2.59
CA ALA A 48 9.41 15.76 -1.24
C ALA A 48 8.20 15.60 -0.30
N ALA A 49 7.15 16.43 -0.49
CA ALA A 49 5.90 16.32 0.26
C ALA A 49 5.06 15.08 -0.12
N GLN A 50 5.26 14.46 -1.29
CA GLN A 50 4.52 13.25 -1.69
C GLN A 50 4.82 12.03 -0.81
N ARG A 51 5.96 12.00 -0.10
CA ARG A 51 6.33 10.88 0.77
C ARG A 51 5.20 10.48 1.73
N TRP A 52 4.54 11.47 2.34
CA TRP A 52 3.45 11.21 3.26
C TRP A 52 2.21 10.62 2.56
N ARG A 53 1.94 11.02 1.32
CA ARG A 53 0.86 10.42 0.51
C ARG A 53 1.17 8.97 0.16
N ILE A 54 2.43 8.65 -0.14
CA ILE A 54 2.87 7.27 -0.37
C ILE A 54 2.65 6.43 0.90
N GLU A 55 3.11 6.90 2.06
CA GLU A 55 2.90 6.21 3.35
C GLU A 55 1.41 6.01 3.66
N SER A 56 0.58 7.01 3.37
CA SER A 56 -0.88 6.92 3.57
C SER A 56 -1.52 5.90 2.63
N CYS A 57 -1.14 5.91 1.35
CA CYS A 57 -1.58 4.93 0.35
C CYS A 57 -1.21 3.49 0.76
N PHE A 58 0.02 3.26 1.22
CA PHE A 58 0.42 1.95 1.73
C PHE A 58 -0.37 1.53 2.97
N LYS A 59 -0.62 2.46 3.90
CA LYS A 59 -1.43 2.18 5.09
C LYS A 59 -2.86 1.78 4.72
N GLU A 60 -3.47 2.50 3.78
CA GLU A 60 -4.81 2.20 3.28
C GLU A 60 -4.85 0.88 2.52
N ALA A 61 -3.90 0.62 1.62
CA ALA A 61 -3.84 -0.64 0.88
C ALA A 61 -3.69 -1.86 1.81
N LYS A 62 -2.92 -1.74 2.90
CA LYS A 62 -2.84 -2.77 3.93
C LYS A 62 -4.18 -2.99 4.63
N GLY A 63 -4.82 -1.92 5.09
CA GLY A 63 -6.08 -2.01 5.83
C GLY A 63 -7.28 -2.45 4.99
N GLU A 64 -7.37 -2.02 3.74
CA GLU A 64 -8.58 -2.20 2.92
C GLU A 64 -8.45 -3.31 1.87
N THR A 65 -7.23 -3.71 1.50
CA THR A 65 -6.99 -4.68 0.41
C THR A 65 -6.01 -5.79 0.77
N GLY A 66 -5.61 -5.88 2.05
CA GLY A 66 -4.77 -6.95 2.57
C GLY A 66 -3.36 -6.97 2.00
N LEU A 67 -2.78 -5.81 1.65
CA LEU A 67 -1.47 -5.74 0.98
C LEU A 67 -0.35 -6.50 1.71
N ASP A 68 -0.40 -6.59 3.05
CA ASP A 68 0.56 -7.30 3.89
C ASP A 68 0.05 -8.61 4.49
N GLU A 69 -1.08 -9.13 4.01
CA GLU A 69 -1.67 -10.38 4.51
C GLU A 69 -1.09 -11.65 3.86
N TYR A 70 -0.20 -11.52 2.87
CA TYR A 70 0.42 -12.68 2.23
C TYR A 70 1.72 -13.12 2.91
N GLU A 71 1.78 -14.40 3.28
CA GLU A 71 2.91 -15.01 4.02
C GLU A 71 4.18 -15.29 3.18
N VAL A 72 4.28 -14.80 1.95
CA VAL A 72 5.49 -14.92 1.09
C VAL A 72 5.93 -16.39 0.86
N ARG A 73 4.98 -17.32 0.68
CA ARG A 73 5.27 -18.76 0.53
C ARG A 73 5.85 -19.16 -0.83
N SER A 74 5.68 -18.31 -1.84
CA SER A 74 6.25 -18.49 -3.19
C SER A 74 6.35 -17.13 -3.89
N TRP A 75 7.31 -17.00 -4.81
CA TRP A 75 7.48 -15.79 -5.62
C TRP A 75 6.23 -15.48 -6.45
N THR A 76 5.70 -16.47 -7.17
CA THR A 76 4.52 -16.28 -8.03
C THR A 76 3.29 -15.90 -7.22
N GLY A 77 3.06 -16.55 -6.07
CA GLY A 77 1.93 -16.20 -5.21
C GLY A 77 2.08 -14.81 -4.58
N TRP A 78 3.31 -14.44 -4.19
CA TRP A 78 3.61 -13.10 -3.69
C TRP A 78 3.32 -12.04 -4.75
N HIS A 79 3.84 -12.23 -5.97
CA HIS A 79 3.65 -11.27 -7.06
C HIS A 79 2.17 -11.10 -7.41
N ARG A 80 1.41 -12.20 -7.50
CA ARG A 80 -0.04 -12.16 -7.77
C ARG A 80 -0.78 -11.41 -6.67
N HIS A 81 -0.48 -11.71 -5.40
CA HIS A 81 -1.12 -11.06 -4.25
C HIS A 81 -0.85 -9.55 -4.24
N ILE A 82 0.42 -9.15 -4.29
CA ILE A 82 0.79 -7.72 -4.30
C ILE A 82 0.12 -6.99 -5.47
N THR A 83 0.14 -7.58 -6.67
CA THR A 83 -0.48 -6.98 -7.86
C THR A 83 -1.99 -6.80 -7.68
N LEU A 84 -2.70 -7.81 -7.18
CA LEU A 84 -4.15 -7.76 -6.98
C LEU A 84 -4.53 -6.78 -5.86
N SER A 85 -3.80 -6.75 -4.74
CA SER A 85 -4.04 -5.78 -3.67
C SER A 85 -3.80 -4.34 -4.14
N MET A 86 -2.71 -4.08 -4.87
CA MET A 86 -2.44 -2.75 -5.44
C MET A 86 -3.50 -2.35 -6.47
N LEU A 87 -3.94 -3.27 -7.34
CA LEU A 87 -5.01 -3.03 -8.29
C LEU A 87 -6.34 -2.72 -7.61
N ALA A 88 -6.72 -3.49 -6.58
CA ALA A 88 -7.93 -3.25 -5.81
C ALA A 88 -7.89 -1.88 -5.12
N HIS A 89 -6.76 -1.49 -4.53
CA HIS A 89 -6.61 -0.18 -3.89
C HIS A 89 -6.69 0.97 -4.91
N ALA A 90 -6.07 0.81 -6.07
CA ALA A 90 -6.17 1.77 -7.17
C ALA A 90 -7.63 1.91 -7.65
N TYR A 91 -8.35 0.79 -7.81
CA TYR A 91 -9.76 0.79 -8.17
C TYR A 91 -10.61 1.57 -7.15
N LEU A 92 -10.49 1.27 -5.85
CA LEU A 92 -11.22 1.99 -4.81
C LEU A 92 -10.91 3.49 -4.81
N THR A 93 -9.64 3.86 -5.04
CA THR A 93 -9.21 5.25 -5.13
C THR A 93 -9.81 5.96 -6.35
N VAL A 94 -9.88 5.28 -7.50
CA VAL A 94 -10.51 5.82 -8.72
C VAL A 94 -12.01 5.98 -8.54
N VAL A 95 -12.69 5.00 -7.95
CA VAL A 95 -14.14 5.10 -7.64
C VAL A 95 -14.40 6.28 -6.70
N ARG A 96 -13.59 6.43 -5.64
CA ARG A 96 -13.65 7.57 -4.73
C ARG A 96 -13.50 8.90 -5.47
N GLN A 97 -12.53 9.01 -6.37
CA GLN A 97 -12.30 10.23 -7.17
C GLN A 97 -13.52 10.56 -8.05
N HIS A 98 -14.11 9.56 -8.72
CA HIS A 98 -15.30 9.76 -9.55
C HIS A 98 -16.53 10.16 -8.72
N ALA A 99 -16.73 9.53 -7.56
CA ALA A 99 -17.83 9.89 -6.66
C ALA A 99 -17.71 11.33 -6.13
N ILE A 100 -16.49 11.77 -5.77
CA ILE A 100 -16.25 13.15 -5.34
C ILE A 100 -16.41 14.14 -6.51
N GLY A 101 -16.00 13.77 -7.72
CA GLY A 101 -16.12 14.61 -8.91
C GLY A 101 -17.57 14.90 -9.34
N GLY A 102 -18.52 14.05 -8.96
CA GLY A 102 -19.96 14.26 -9.21
C GLY A 102 -20.69 15.01 -8.08
N GLU A 103 -20.24 14.90 -6.83
CA GLU A 103 -21.00 15.32 -5.64
C GLU A 103 -20.26 16.22 -4.64
N ALA A 104 -19.05 16.70 -4.95
CA ALA A 104 -18.30 17.60 -4.05
C ALA A 104 -19.12 18.84 -3.62
N SER A 105 -20.06 19.29 -4.47
CA SER A 105 -20.99 20.38 -4.17
C SER A 105 -22.11 20.00 -3.19
N VAL A 106 -22.61 18.76 -3.24
CA VAL A 106 -23.73 18.29 -2.40
C VAL A 106 -23.23 17.93 -1.00
N GLY A 107 -22.12 17.20 -0.90
CA GLY A 107 -21.56 16.78 0.39
C GLY A 107 -21.05 17.96 1.24
N GLN A 108 -20.45 18.97 0.60
CA GLN A 108 -19.99 20.18 1.30
C GLN A 108 -21.16 21.07 1.73
N ALA A 109 -22.22 21.17 0.90
CA ALA A 109 -23.45 21.87 1.29
C ALA A 109 -24.19 21.18 2.45
N ALA A 110 -24.07 19.85 2.55
CA ALA A 110 -24.68 19.05 3.62
C ALA A 110 -23.80 18.89 4.88
N GLY A 111 -22.59 19.48 4.91
CA GLY A 111 -21.67 19.37 6.05
C GLY A 111 -21.07 17.97 6.28
N LEU A 112 -21.07 17.12 5.25
CA LEU A 112 -20.54 15.75 5.32
C LEU A 112 -19.02 15.72 5.24
N LEU A 113 -18.41 14.72 5.90
CA LEU A 113 -16.98 14.44 5.73
C LEU A 113 -16.70 13.99 4.29
N PRO A 114 -15.49 14.27 3.75
CA PRO A 114 -15.10 13.78 2.44
C PRO A 114 -15.15 12.26 2.38
N LEU A 115 -15.66 11.72 1.28
CA LEU A 115 -15.70 10.27 1.06
C LEU A 115 -14.29 9.69 1.16
N THR A 116 -14.15 8.57 1.88
CA THR A 116 -12.88 7.89 2.15
C THR A 116 -12.80 6.54 1.41
N VAL A 117 -11.59 6.00 1.23
CA VAL A 117 -11.41 4.66 0.61
C VAL A 117 -12.13 3.54 1.40
N PRO A 118 -12.04 3.49 2.75
CA PRO A 118 -12.81 2.52 3.54
C PRO A 118 -14.32 2.62 3.31
N GLU A 119 -14.85 3.84 3.23
CA GLU A 119 -16.28 4.08 2.99
C GLU A 119 -16.70 3.57 1.60
N VAL A 120 -15.91 3.86 0.57
CA VAL A 120 -16.15 3.34 -0.79
C VAL A 120 -16.15 1.81 -0.81
N ARG A 121 -15.21 1.17 -0.11
CA ARG A 121 -15.18 -0.30 0.00
C ARG A 121 -16.45 -0.82 0.68
N CYS A 122 -16.89 -0.18 1.75
CA CYS A 122 -18.13 -0.53 2.46
C CYS A 122 -19.36 -0.42 1.54
N LEU A 123 -19.50 0.71 0.84
CA LEU A 123 -20.59 0.94 -0.09
C LEU A 123 -20.58 -0.07 -1.23
N LEU A 124 -19.42 -0.36 -1.83
CA LEU A 124 -19.32 -1.38 -2.89
C LEU A 124 -19.70 -2.77 -2.39
N TRP A 125 -19.30 -3.12 -1.16
CA TRP A 125 -19.71 -4.38 -0.55
C TRP A 125 -21.23 -4.49 -0.45
N HIS A 126 -21.92 -3.43 -0.04
CA HIS A 126 -23.39 -3.43 0.04
C HIS A 126 -24.07 -3.38 -1.33
N LEU A 127 -23.55 -2.60 -2.28
CA LEU A 127 -24.15 -2.41 -3.60
C LEU A 127 -23.98 -3.62 -4.52
N VAL A 128 -22.86 -4.34 -4.39
CA VAL A 128 -22.48 -5.43 -5.31
C VAL A 128 -22.46 -6.79 -4.60
N GLY A 129 -22.17 -6.81 -3.30
CA GLY A 129 -21.78 -8.01 -2.56
C GLY A 129 -22.84 -8.57 -1.60
N GLU A 130 -24.08 -8.06 -1.58
CA GLU A 130 -25.16 -8.58 -0.73
C GLU A 130 -25.70 -9.96 -1.13
N GLN A 131 -24.97 -10.74 -1.94
CA GLN A 131 -25.31 -12.14 -2.16
C GLN A 131 -24.48 -13.04 -1.23
N PRO A 132 -25.11 -13.69 -0.23
CA PRO A 132 -24.39 -14.68 0.56
C PRO A 132 -23.87 -15.79 -0.38
N PRO A 133 -22.67 -16.33 -0.14
CA PRO A 133 -22.18 -17.47 -0.92
C PRO A 133 -23.18 -18.62 -0.84
N SER A 134 -23.36 -19.34 -1.95
CA SER A 134 -24.20 -20.53 -1.97
C SER A 134 -23.72 -21.55 -0.94
N VAL A 135 -24.62 -22.41 -0.46
CA VAL A 135 -24.27 -23.49 0.49
C VAL A 135 -23.10 -24.33 -0.05
N GLU A 136 -23.12 -24.65 -1.34
CA GLU A 136 -22.05 -25.37 -2.02
C GLU A 136 -20.71 -24.62 -1.95
N ALA A 137 -20.70 -23.30 -2.18
CA ALA A 137 -19.50 -22.48 -2.07
C ALA A 137 -18.96 -22.44 -0.63
N VAL A 138 -19.85 -22.36 0.37
CA VAL A 138 -19.48 -22.40 1.80
C VAL A 138 -18.88 -23.76 2.14
N GLU A 139 -19.47 -24.86 1.69
CA GLU A 139 -18.97 -26.22 1.89
C GLU A 139 -17.61 -26.42 1.21
N HIS A 140 -17.46 -26.02 -0.05
CA HIS A 140 -16.19 -26.09 -0.77
C HIS A 140 -15.09 -25.31 -0.06
N TRP A 141 -15.37 -24.07 0.37
CA TRP A 141 -14.41 -23.25 1.12
C TRP A 141 -14.04 -23.90 2.47
N SER A 142 -15.01 -24.54 3.13
CA SER A 142 -14.82 -25.28 4.37
C SER A 142 -13.89 -26.48 4.18
N ILE A 143 -14.14 -27.29 3.15
CA ILE A 143 -13.29 -28.44 2.77
C ILE A 143 -11.89 -27.97 2.42
N TRP A 144 -11.77 -26.99 1.51
CA TRP A 144 -10.47 -26.45 1.08
C TRP A 144 -9.64 -25.96 2.26
N ARG A 145 -10.25 -25.18 3.18
CA ARG A 145 -9.53 -24.64 4.35
C ARG A 145 -9.04 -25.76 5.26
N ARG A 146 -9.88 -26.75 5.55
CA ARG A 146 -9.49 -27.88 6.41
C ARG A 146 -8.38 -28.72 5.78
N CYS A 147 -8.46 -29.02 4.49
CA CYS A 147 -7.39 -29.69 3.75
C CYS A 147 -6.08 -28.88 3.82
N HIS A 148 -6.15 -27.56 3.65
CA HIS A 148 -4.99 -26.68 3.75
C HIS A 148 -4.39 -26.64 5.16
N GLN A 149 -5.22 -26.54 6.20
CA GLN A 149 -4.81 -26.58 7.61
C GLN A 149 -4.13 -27.92 7.95
N GLN A 150 -4.68 -29.03 7.47
CA GLN A 150 -4.09 -30.36 7.67
C GLN A 150 -2.71 -30.45 7.02
N ARG A 151 -2.56 -29.99 5.77
CA ARG A 151 -1.26 -29.92 5.08
C ARG A 151 -0.24 -29.06 5.84
N ALA A 152 -0.66 -27.92 6.36
CA ALA A 152 0.21 -27.05 7.18
C ALA A 152 0.68 -27.74 8.47
N ARG A 153 -0.23 -28.46 9.17
CA ARG A 153 0.12 -29.26 10.36
C ARG A 153 1.15 -30.34 10.01
N GLU A 154 0.94 -31.07 8.93
CA GLU A 154 1.86 -32.13 8.47
C GLU A 154 3.26 -31.58 8.17
N CYS A 155 3.36 -30.46 7.44
CA CYS A 155 4.63 -29.81 7.18
C CYS A 155 5.34 -29.39 8.48
N HIS A 156 4.61 -28.77 9.41
CA HIS A 156 5.16 -28.38 10.71
C HIS A 156 5.67 -29.59 11.53
N TRP A 157 4.93 -30.71 11.53
CA TRP A 157 5.36 -31.94 12.19
C TRP A 157 6.61 -32.55 11.54
N ARG A 158 6.66 -32.60 10.21
CA ARG A 158 7.84 -33.08 9.47
C ARG A 158 9.07 -32.22 9.77
N GLU A 159 8.92 -30.91 9.82
CA GLU A 159 10.00 -29.99 10.13
C GLU A 159 10.49 -30.13 11.57
N ARG A 160 9.58 -30.25 12.55
CA ARG A 160 9.96 -30.55 13.95
C ARG A 160 10.72 -31.88 14.07
N ALA A 161 10.28 -32.92 13.36
CA ALA A 161 10.97 -34.21 13.35
C ALA A 161 12.35 -34.15 12.67
N ARG A 162 12.54 -33.30 11.66
CA ARG A 162 13.85 -33.04 11.04
C ARG A 162 14.80 -32.31 11.99
N ARG A 163 14.31 -31.28 12.67
CA ARG A 163 15.12 -30.50 13.64
C ARG A 163 15.58 -31.36 14.82
N ARG A 164 14.69 -32.17 15.40
CA ARG A 164 15.04 -33.12 16.48
C ARG A 164 16.12 -34.12 16.06
N ARG A 165 16.10 -34.60 14.81
CA ARG A 165 17.13 -35.49 14.28
C ARG A 165 18.49 -34.81 14.09
N LYS A 166 18.50 -33.52 13.73
CA LYS A 166 19.73 -32.73 13.58
C LYS A 166 20.37 -32.32 14.92
N SER A 167 19.58 -32.20 15.99
CA SER A 167 20.06 -31.78 17.33
C SER A 167 20.46 -32.95 18.23
N GLY A 168 20.27 -34.20 17.78
CA GLY A 168 20.66 -35.42 18.51
C GLY A 168 21.92 -36.10 17.95
N LEU A 169 22.64 -35.39 17.08
CA LEU A 169 24.03 -35.62 16.66
C LEU A 169 24.87 -34.45 17.19
#